data_AF-A0AAE0ET31-F1
#
_entry.id   AF-A0AAE0ET31-F1
#
_cell.length_a   1.000
_cell.length_b   1.000
_cell.length_c   1.000
_cell.angle_alpha   90.00
_cell.angle_beta   90.00
_cell.angle_gamma   90.00
#
_symmetry.space_group_name_H-M   'P 1'
#
loop_
_entity.id
_entity.type
_entity.pdbx_description
1 polymer ?
#
loop_
_entity_poly.entity_id
_entity_poly.type
_entity_poly.pdbx_seq_one_letter_code
_entity_poly.pdbx_strand_id
1 'polypeptide(L)'
;MVSADNDKPATDGMDKDNADSSVSQIDAMVPCVTPDRRDEPHKLITLWLVRCRRPLSLPEHDKEFRDIFESIFKGKYIPPTLKLVMQNVLLLSVEGKQRLMHDLNELLAEGILPSMGGDIWSQSGASIFGIRVYWLDKDFHLRERLLVALPFSTVRHTGEQLEKATKEACADMGLGEYREVGGLGENVDAVDTVTDFVHATCSDNASSIINGWKSFDGHECCDHTIALVVKAYLEHPVTKKVFSKLRGMTTHFNHSMIGGNLLKECQRRHQLSESKPPQDNDTRSGWGGACKQATWYHANQVAVQMYDVERPTKAATAIENPDGSVYRTHQLVADEWNIVRESMYVLAYAKIAVDLLQSTKKVTSNLVMPVIGRLVYAFHADTILKHERQPVFISNEAVKEAREFAYNDISKRFFNDLLDCKLEDFAIATLLDPRYKSFKFKYAGKWMRGESLKCPNLAPFEFPPFLPPSCFSITTGYAYMYDTYIHSLSCWHVDATGRFSRKQAESWATATYAADWKPKDDPSVAMPARGVAVDAAMTEASFLADDDSDDEVFPSAQEDAQVRDEMREYLDMPDAKPDVDV
;
A
#
# COMPACT_ATOMS: atom_id res chain seq x y z
N MET A 1 -42.08 67.59 28.67
CA MET A 1 -43.16 67.72 29.67
C MET A 1 -44.24 66.72 29.27
N VAL A 2 -44.58 65.76 30.16
CA VAL A 2 -45.94 65.19 30.43
C VAL A 2 -46.72 64.64 29.22
N SER A 3 -47.37 63.47 29.16
CA SER A 3 -47.60 62.27 30.00
C SER A 3 -48.59 61.36 29.22
N ALA A 4 -48.67 60.08 29.61
CA ALA A 4 -49.90 59.26 29.82
C ALA A 4 -50.96 59.09 28.69
N ASP A 5 -51.77 58.04 28.58
CA ASP A 5 -51.96 56.76 29.28
C ASP A 5 -53.00 55.95 28.47
N ASN A 6 -52.82 54.64 28.34
CA ASN A 6 -53.64 53.53 28.86
C ASN A 6 -54.85 52.98 28.05
N ASP A 7 -54.82 51.66 28.02
CA ASP A 7 -55.89 50.68 28.30
C ASP A 7 -56.41 49.71 27.21
N LYS A 8 -56.23 48.43 27.62
CA LYS A 8 -56.51 47.08 27.10
C LYS A 8 -57.97 46.66 27.49
N PRO A 9 -58.44 45.37 27.44
CA PRO A 9 -58.02 44.13 26.74
C PRO A 9 -59.21 43.24 26.21
N ALA A 10 -58.89 42.06 25.62
CA ALA A 10 -59.47 40.69 25.83
C ALA A 10 -59.41 39.84 24.52
N THR A 11 -58.44 38.93 24.32
CA THR A 11 -58.50 37.44 24.51
C THR A 11 -59.67 36.73 23.82
N ASP A 12 -59.43 35.85 22.83
CA ASP A 12 -59.42 34.38 23.04
C ASP A 12 -59.18 33.56 21.74
N GLY A 13 -58.56 32.38 21.92
CA GLY A 13 -58.72 31.15 21.14
C GLY A 13 -58.46 31.14 19.62
N MET A 14 -57.25 30.79 19.20
CA MET A 14 -56.96 30.35 17.83
C MET A 14 -56.38 28.94 17.84
N ASP A 15 -57.09 28.02 17.16
CA ASP A 15 -56.84 26.59 17.02
C ASP A 15 -55.39 26.24 16.66
N LYS A 16 -54.73 25.49 17.54
CA LYS A 16 -53.46 24.80 17.25
C LYS A 16 -53.65 23.35 16.82
N ASP A 17 -54.88 22.83 16.80
CA ASP A 17 -55.15 21.39 16.68
C ASP A 17 -55.23 20.87 15.24
N ASN A 18 -55.11 21.74 14.22
CA ASN A 18 -55.22 21.33 12.81
C ASN A 18 -53.90 21.14 12.06
N ALA A 19 -52.75 21.47 12.66
CA ALA A 19 -51.46 21.19 12.02
C ALA A 19 -50.95 19.76 12.32
N ASP A 20 -51.13 19.27 13.56
CA ASP A 20 -50.60 17.98 14.01
C ASP A 20 -51.40 16.76 13.49
N SER A 21 -52.67 16.93 13.11
CA SER A 21 -53.48 15.84 12.54
C SER A 21 -53.04 15.48 11.11
N SER A 22 -52.48 16.42 10.36
CA SER A 22 -52.01 16.18 9.00
C SER A 22 -50.64 15.48 8.95
N VAL A 23 -49.75 15.78 9.90
CA VAL A 23 -48.42 15.14 10.02
C VAL A 23 -48.54 13.70 10.54
N SER A 24 -49.44 13.46 11.52
CA SER A 24 -49.69 12.12 12.06
C SER A 24 -50.39 11.16 11.08
N GLN A 25 -51.22 11.67 10.15
CA GLN A 25 -51.82 10.85 9.11
C GLN A 25 -50.86 10.48 7.98
N ILE A 26 -49.84 11.29 7.69
CA ILE A 26 -48.79 10.95 6.70
C ILE A 26 -47.87 9.86 7.26
N ASP A 27 -47.60 9.86 8.57
CA ASP A 27 -46.77 8.85 9.23
C ASP A 27 -47.42 7.47 9.36
N ALA A 28 -48.77 7.41 9.32
CA ALA A 28 -49.53 6.18 9.40
C ALA A 28 -49.49 5.32 8.10
N MET A 29 -48.98 5.87 6.98
CA MET A 29 -48.95 5.19 5.68
C MET A 29 -47.56 4.87 5.14
N VAL A 30 -46.51 4.79 5.96
CA VAL A 30 -45.24 4.20 5.50
C VAL A 30 -45.37 2.67 5.60
N PRO A 31 -45.46 1.93 4.48
CA PRO A 31 -45.67 0.49 4.52
C PRO A 31 -44.51 -0.20 5.24
N CYS A 32 -44.79 -1.33 5.90
CA CYS A 32 -43.76 -2.30 6.26
C CYS A 32 -42.87 -2.54 5.03
N VAL A 33 -41.54 -2.56 5.21
CA VAL A 33 -40.61 -2.73 4.10
C VAL A 33 -40.96 -4.06 3.43
N THR A 34 -41.48 -4.02 2.20
CA THR A 34 -41.79 -5.24 1.44
C THR A 34 -40.51 -6.08 1.31
N PRO A 35 -40.59 -7.42 1.17
CA PRO A 35 -39.41 -8.26 1.03
C PRO A 35 -38.41 -7.72 -0.02
N ASP A 36 -38.90 -7.33 -1.20
CA ASP A 36 -38.09 -6.75 -2.27
C ASP A 36 -37.43 -5.40 -1.89
N ARG A 37 -38.07 -4.62 -1.01
CA ARG A 37 -37.51 -3.35 -0.50
C ARG A 37 -36.58 -3.55 0.69
N ARG A 38 -36.56 -4.73 1.30
CA ARG A 38 -35.72 -5.07 2.46
C ARG A 38 -34.36 -5.60 2.01
N ASP A 39 -34.36 -6.39 0.95
CA ASP A 39 -33.16 -7.06 0.46
C ASP A 39 -32.14 -6.07 -0.14
N GLU A 40 -32.61 -4.96 -0.73
CA GLU A 40 -31.73 -3.88 -1.23
C GLU A 40 -30.94 -3.18 -0.10
N PRO A 41 -31.57 -2.69 0.99
CA PRO A 41 -30.86 -2.24 2.19
C PRO A 41 -29.90 -3.28 2.77
N HIS A 42 -30.27 -4.57 2.81
CA HIS A 42 -29.36 -5.62 3.27
C HIS A 42 -28.12 -5.73 2.39
N LYS A 43 -28.29 -5.71 1.06
CA LYS A 43 -27.19 -5.73 0.10
C LYS A 43 -26.30 -4.49 0.22
N LEU A 44 -26.89 -3.30 0.39
CA LEU A 44 -26.16 -2.04 0.57
C LEU A 44 -25.38 -2.01 1.89
N ILE A 45 -25.96 -2.51 2.99
CA ILE A 45 -25.25 -2.65 4.27
C ILE A 45 -24.09 -3.63 4.10
N THR A 46 -24.30 -4.79 3.52
CA THR A 46 -23.21 -5.76 3.26
C THR A 46 -22.10 -5.12 2.42
N LEU A 47 -22.45 -4.40 1.35
CA LEU A 47 -21.49 -3.72 0.49
C LEU A 47 -20.71 -2.66 1.25
N TRP A 48 -21.38 -1.88 2.11
CA TRP A 48 -20.73 -0.90 2.98
C TRP A 48 -19.79 -1.57 3.99
N LEU A 49 -20.21 -2.65 4.65
CA LEU A 49 -19.37 -3.38 5.60
C LEU A 49 -18.08 -3.87 4.92
N VAL A 50 -18.20 -4.48 3.74
CA VAL A 50 -17.05 -4.98 2.97
C VAL A 50 -16.15 -3.84 2.48
N ARG A 51 -16.72 -2.80 1.86
CA ARG A 51 -15.93 -1.70 1.29
C ARG A 51 -15.24 -0.86 2.35
N CYS A 52 -15.87 -0.70 3.52
CA CYS A 52 -15.34 0.07 4.63
C CYS A 52 -14.59 -0.80 5.65
N ARG A 53 -14.32 -2.08 5.34
CA ARG A 53 -13.58 -3.02 6.21
C ARG A 53 -14.14 -3.06 7.63
N ARG A 54 -15.46 -3.02 7.77
CA ARG A 54 -16.14 -3.12 9.06
C ARG A 54 -16.36 -4.60 9.43
N PRO A 55 -16.46 -4.93 10.72
CA PRO A 55 -16.83 -6.28 11.14
C PRO A 55 -18.15 -6.72 10.51
N LEU A 56 -18.19 -7.91 9.89
CA LEU A 56 -19.39 -8.42 9.22
C LEU A 56 -20.54 -8.70 10.20
N SER A 57 -20.22 -8.91 11.48
CA SER A 57 -21.17 -9.12 12.57
C SER A 57 -21.68 -7.82 13.19
N LEU A 58 -21.22 -6.65 12.72
CA LEU A 58 -21.65 -5.34 13.24
C LEU A 58 -23.17 -5.20 13.30
N PRO A 59 -23.97 -5.58 12.27
CA PRO A 59 -25.42 -5.45 12.34
C PRO A 59 -26.10 -6.26 13.45
N GLU A 60 -25.44 -7.31 13.96
CA GLU A 60 -25.99 -8.23 14.93
C GLU A 60 -25.61 -7.86 16.37
N HIS A 61 -24.36 -7.45 16.60
CA HIS A 61 -23.83 -7.24 17.94
C HIS A 61 -23.80 -5.77 18.38
N ASP A 62 -23.75 -4.83 17.44
CA ASP A 62 -23.63 -3.40 17.76
C ASP A 62 -25.01 -2.81 18.09
N LYS A 63 -25.15 -2.22 19.29
CA LYS A 63 -26.43 -1.68 19.76
C LYS A 63 -26.71 -0.35 19.07
N GLU A 64 -25.72 0.52 18.98
CA GLU A 64 -25.79 1.85 18.41
C GLU A 64 -26.18 1.79 16.93
N PHE A 65 -25.61 0.85 16.19
CA PHE A 65 -25.98 0.56 14.81
C PHE A 65 -27.47 0.19 14.70
N ARG A 66 -27.95 -0.72 15.56
CA ARG A 66 -29.36 -1.12 15.55
C ARG A 66 -30.30 0.01 15.95
N ASP A 67 -29.94 0.81 16.96
CA ASP A 67 -30.71 1.97 17.42
C ASP A 67 -30.88 3.01 16.30
N ILE A 68 -29.83 3.23 15.48
CA ILE A 68 -29.90 4.13 14.31
C ILE A 68 -30.95 3.62 13.30
N PHE A 69 -30.88 2.34 12.92
CA PHE A 69 -31.83 1.77 11.96
C PHE A 69 -33.25 1.67 12.53
N GLU A 70 -33.39 1.37 13.82
CA GLU A 70 -34.68 1.38 14.51
C GLU A 70 -35.29 2.79 14.50
N SER A 71 -34.50 3.83 14.76
CA SER A 71 -34.95 5.22 14.72
C SER A 71 -35.36 5.66 13.31
N ILE A 72 -34.52 5.39 12.30
CA ILE A 72 -34.77 5.79 10.90
C ILE A 72 -36.00 5.09 10.34
N PHE A 73 -36.13 3.79 10.58
CA PHE A 73 -37.20 2.97 10.01
C PHE A 73 -38.39 2.78 10.96
N LYS A 74 -38.40 3.45 12.13
CA LYS A 74 -39.44 3.35 13.16
C LYS A 74 -39.74 1.89 13.54
N GLY A 75 -38.68 1.07 13.68
CA GLY A 75 -38.76 -0.36 13.97
C GLY A 75 -39.29 -1.26 12.85
N LYS A 76 -39.59 -0.73 11.65
CA LYS A 76 -40.14 -1.49 10.52
C LYS A 76 -39.08 -2.24 9.69
N TYR A 77 -37.81 -2.02 9.99
CA TYR A 77 -36.69 -2.68 9.33
C TYR A 77 -35.80 -3.31 10.40
N ILE A 78 -35.45 -4.58 10.17
CA ILE A 78 -34.50 -5.31 10.99
C ILE A 78 -33.22 -5.45 10.16
N PRO A 79 -32.08 -4.93 10.64
CA PRO A 79 -30.79 -5.13 9.98
C PRO A 79 -30.47 -6.61 9.72
N PRO A 80 -29.61 -6.91 8.72
CA PRO A 80 -29.32 -8.29 8.35
C PRO A 80 -28.56 -8.98 9.49
N THR A 81 -28.82 -10.27 9.70
CA THR A 81 -27.99 -11.09 10.60
C THR A 81 -26.63 -11.38 9.96
N LEU A 82 -25.63 -11.84 10.73
CA LEU A 82 -24.34 -12.25 10.18
C LEU A 82 -24.52 -13.28 9.05
N LYS A 83 -25.41 -14.25 9.23
CA LYS A 83 -25.73 -15.26 8.20
C LYS A 83 -26.19 -14.63 6.89
N LEU A 84 -27.07 -13.63 6.97
CA LEU A 84 -27.58 -12.94 5.77
C LEU A 84 -26.52 -12.02 5.15
N VAL A 85 -25.69 -11.37 5.97
CA VAL A 85 -24.53 -10.61 5.50
C VAL A 85 -23.62 -11.52 4.69
N MET A 86 -23.28 -12.71 5.20
CA MET A 86 -22.43 -13.69 4.52
C MET A 86 -23.05 -14.19 3.20
N GLN A 87 -24.35 -14.48 3.17
CA GLN A 87 -25.05 -14.83 1.94
C GLN A 87 -24.97 -13.70 0.89
N ASN A 88 -25.17 -12.45 1.32
CA ASN A 88 -25.03 -11.30 0.44
C ASN A 88 -23.59 -11.09 -0.05
N VAL A 89 -22.57 -11.39 0.78
CA VAL A 89 -21.17 -11.37 0.35
C VAL A 89 -20.95 -12.36 -0.80
N LEU A 90 -21.48 -13.58 -0.69
CA LEU A 90 -21.38 -14.59 -1.75
C LEU A 90 -22.09 -14.14 -3.03
N LEU A 91 -23.32 -13.61 -2.93
CA LEU A 91 -24.05 -13.08 -4.09
C LEU A 91 -23.30 -11.92 -4.76
N LEU A 92 -22.83 -10.95 -3.98
CA LEU A 92 -22.02 -9.84 -4.47
C LEU A 92 -20.71 -10.31 -5.12
N SER A 93 -20.12 -11.39 -4.61
CA SER A 93 -18.91 -11.98 -5.20
C SER A 93 -19.18 -12.59 -6.58
N VAL A 94 -20.32 -13.26 -6.78
CA VAL A 94 -20.72 -13.81 -8.10
C VAL A 94 -20.92 -12.68 -9.10
N GLU A 95 -21.63 -11.61 -8.71
CA GLU A 95 -21.79 -10.44 -9.58
C GLU A 95 -20.45 -9.73 -9.86
N GLY A 96 -19.55 -9.70 -8.89
CA GLY A 96 -18.19 -9.19 -9.04
C GLY A 96 -17.38 -9.99 -10.05
N LYS A 97 -17.43 -11.32 -9.97
CA LYS A 97 -16.78 -12.24 -10.91
C LYS A 97 -17.31 -12.04 -12.33
N GLN A 98 -18.64 -12.00 -12.52
CA GLN A 98 -19.25 -11.77 -13.83
C GLN A 98 -18.81 -10.43 -14.44
N ARG A 99 -18.74 -9.36 -13.64
CA ARG A 99 -18.23 -8.05 -14.08
C ARG A 99 -16.76 -8.14 -14.47
N LEU A 100 -15.92 -8.80 -13.68
CA LEU A 100 -14.51 -8.99 -14.00
C LEU A 100 -14.32 -9.78 -15.30
N MET A 101 -15.05 -10.88 -15.47
CA MET A 101 -15.01 -11.68 -16.71
C MET A 101 -15.40 -10.84 -17.92
N HIS A 102 -16.42 -9.98 -17.79
CA HIS A 102 -16.81 -9.06 -18.84
C HIS A 102 -15.68 -8.08 -19.18
N ASP A 103 -15.11 -7.40 -18.17
CA ASP A 103 -14.00 -6.45 -18.35
C ASP A 103 -12.80 -7.12 -19.04
N LEU A 104 -12.43 -8.34 -18.64
CA LEU A 104 -11.31 -9.09 -19.22
C LEU A 104 -11.60 -9.51 -20.66
N ASN A 105 -12.83 -9.96 -20.97
CA ASN A 105 -13.20 -10.31 -22.34
C ASN A 105 -13.16 -9.10 -23.28
N GLU A 106 -13.59 -7.92 -22.82
CA GLU A 106 -13.46 -6.68 -23.60
C GLU A 106 -11.99 -6.34 -23.85
N LEU A 107 -11.15 -6.44 -22.82
CA LEU A 107 -9.71 -6.21 -22.90
C LEU A 107 -9.03 -7.13 -23.93
N LEU A 108 -9.34 -8.43 -23.87
CA LEU A 108 -8.81 -9.43 -24.80
C LEU A 108 -9.30 -9.23 -26.23
N ALA A 109 -10.55 -8.78 -26.42
CA ALA A 109 -11.09 -8.46 -27.75
C ALA A 109 -10.35 -7.29 -28.42
N GLU A 110 -9.77 -6.39 -27.63
CA GLU A 110 -8.89 -5.31 -28.12
C GLU A 110 -7.43 -5.77 -28.33
N GLY A 111 -7.12 -7.04 -28.03
CA GLY A 111 -5.76 -7.58 -28.12
C GLY A 111 -4.84 -7.10 -26.99
N ILE A 112 -5.41 -6.60 -25.89
CA ILE A 112 -4.65 -6.17 -24.72
C ILE A 112 -4.59 -7.33 -23.73
N LEU A 113 -3.38 -7.66 -23.28
CA LEU A 113 -3.16 -8.72 -22.30
C LEU A 113 -2.98 -8.11 -20.90
N PRO A 114 -3.69 -8.60 -19.86
CA PRO A 114 -3.50 -8.13 -18.49
C PRO A 114 -2.17 -8.63 -17.92
N SER A 115 -1.62 -7.88 -16.97
CA SER A 115 -0.53 -8.35 -16.10
C SER A 115 -1.09 -8.87 -14.78
N MET A 116 -0.37 -9.78 -14.12
CA MET A 116 -0.76 -10.33 -12.83
C MET A 116 0.25 -10.00 -11.74
N GLY A 117 -0.24 -9.79 -10.52
CA GLY A 117 0.56 -9.70 -9.30
C GLY A 117 0.15 -10.80 -8.33
N GLY A 118 1.12 -11.58 -7.88
CA GLY A 118 0.92 -12.74 -7.00
C GLY A 118 1.54 -12.47 -5.65
N ASP A 119 0.80 -12.80 -4.60
CA ASP A 119 1.21 -12.46 -3.25
C ASP A 119 0.84 -13.58 -2.27
N ILE A 120 1.80 -14.04 -1.47
CA ILE A 120 1.59 -15.11 -0.48
C ILE A 120 1.87 -14.57 0.92
N TRP A 121 0.92 -14.74 1.84
CA TRP A 121 1.11 -14.35 3.25
C TRP A 121 0.50 -15.39 4.17
N SER A 122 0.94 -15.37 5.43
CA SER A 122 0.38 -16.22 6.48
C SER A 122 -0.52 -15.40 7.38
N GLN A 123 -1.73 -15.90 7.65
CA GLN A 123 -2.69 -15.31 8.57
C GLN A 123 -3.38 -16.41 9.38
N SER A 124 -3.36 -16.29 10.71
CA SER A 124 -4.06 -17.19 11.64
C SER A 124 -3.81 -18.69 11.43
N GLY A 125 -2.58 -19.06 11.05
CA GLY A 125 -2.19 -20.45 10.82
C GLY A 125 -2.51 -20.99 9.42
N ALA A 126 -3.10 -20.18 8.54
CA ALA A 126 -3.28 -20.48 7.13
C ALA A 126 -2.31 -19.65 6.27
N SER A 127 -1.81 -20.21 5.18
CA SER A 127 -1.18 -19.42 4.11
C SER A 127 -2.27 -19.03 3.11
N ILE A 128 -2.29 -17.77 2.68
CA ILE A 128 -3.23 -17.23 1.70
C ILE A 128 -2.43 -16.82 0.48
N PHE A 129 -2.88 -17.25 -0.69
CA PHE A 129 -2.35 -16.86 -1.99
C PHE A 129 -3.37 -15.97 -2.70
N GLY A 130 -2.98 -14.73 -2.96
CA GLY A 130 -3.78 -13.77 -3.71
C GLY A 130 -3.20 -13.52 -5.09
N ILE A 131 -4.07 -13.46 -6.09
CA ILE A 131 -3.70 -13.03 -7.45
C ILE A 131 -4.54 -11.81 -7.79
N ARG A 132 -3.86 -10.75 -8.23
CA ARG A 132 -4.49 -9.54 -8.77
C ARG A 132 -4.15 -9.41 -10.24
N VAL A 133 -5.09 -8.91 -11.01
CA VAL A 133 -4.92 -8.54 -12.42
C VAL A 133 -4.87 -7.03 -12.56
N TYR A 134 -4.01 -6.56 -13.46
CA TYR A 134 -3.73 -5.16 -13.74
C TYR A 134 -3.81 -4.89 -15.24
N TRP A 135 -4.44 -3.79 -15.62
CA TRP A 135 -4.47 -3.31 -17.00
C TRP A 135 -4.70 -1.80 -17.05
N LEU A 136 -4.44 -1.20 -18.21
CA LEU A 136 -4.88 0.16 -18.51
C LEU A 136 -6.20 0.08 -19.28
N ASP A 137 -7.20 0.84 -18.84
CA ASP A 137 -8.42 0.99 -19.64
C ASP A 137 -8.21 1.96 -20.82
N LYS A 138 -9.24 2.10 -21.66
CA LYS A 138 -9.26 3.01 -22.81
C LYS A 138 -8.98 4.48 -22.47
N ASP A 139 -9.21 4.87 -21.22
CA ASP A 139 -8.99 6.23 -20.71
C ASP A 139 -7.60 6.35 -20.03
N PHE A 140 -6.74 5.34 -20.20
CA PHE A 140 -5.42 5.23 -19.57
C PHE A 140 -5.44 5.24 -18.04
N HIS A 141 -6.55 4.82 -17.42
CA HIS A 141 -6.60 4.58 -15.99
C HIS A 141 -6.09 3.18 -15.68
N LEU A 142 -5.16 3.09 -14.73
CA LEU A 142 -4.74 1.82 -14.16
C LEU A 142 -5.92 1.19 -13.41
N ARG A 143 -6.32 0.01 -13.87
CA ARG A 143 -7.31 -0.84 -13.24
C ARG A 143 -6.60 -1.98 -12.54
N GLU A 144 -7.09 -2.27 -11.34
CA GLU A 144 -6.64 -3.36 -10.49
C GLU A 144 -7.88 -4.12 -10.02
N ARG A 145 -7.87 -5.45 -10.14
CA ARG A 145 -8.91 -6.32 -9.58
C ARG A 145 -8.30 -7.56 -8.95
N LEU A 146 -8.92 -8.02 -7.87
CA LEU A 146 -8.60 -9.32 -7.28
C LEU A 146 -9.19 -10.41 -8.18
N LEU A 147 -8.33 -11.29 -8.70
CA LEU A 147 -8.72 -12.45 -9.48
C LEU A 147 -9.15 -13.58 -8.54
N VAL A 148 -8.29 -13.89 -7.56
CA VAL A 148 -8.53 -14.95 -6.58
C VAL A 148 -7.79 -14.68 -5.28
N ALA A 149 -8.34 -15.20 -4.18
CA ALA A 149 -7.66 -15.31 -2.88
C ALA A 149 -7.95 -16.70 -2.31
N LEU A 150 -6.93 -17.58 -2.29
CA LEU A 150 -7.06 -18.99 -1.96
C LEU A 150 -6.33 -19.31 -0.65
N PRO A 151 -6.98 -19.95 0.32
CA PRO A 151 -6.30 -20.46 1.51
C PRO A 151 -5.65 -21.81 1.20
N PHE A 152 -4.36 -21.92 1.51
CA PHE A 152 -3.62 -23.17 1.65
C PHE A 152 -3.67 -23.61 3.12
N SER A 153 -4.80 -24.17 3.53
CA SER A 153 -5.03 -24.64 4.90
C SER A 153 -4.66 -26.12 5.09
N THR A 154 -4.95 -26.96 4.08
CA THR A 154 -4.77 -28.42 4.13
C THR A 154 -3.66 -28.94 3.23
N VAL A 155 -3.26 -28.14 2.23
CA VAL A 155 -2.24 -28.48 1.23
C VAL A 155 -1.07 -27.52 1.33
N ARG A 156 0.14 -28.01 1.08
CA ARG A 156 1.33 -27.16 1.01
C ARG A 156 1.28 -26.30 -0.25
N HIS A 157 1.64 -25.02 -0.13
CA HIS A 157 1.79 -24.09 -1.25
C HIS A 157 3.09 -24.35 -2.05
N THR A 158 3.24 -25.56 -2.60
CA THR A 158 4.37 -25.88 -3.49
C THR A 158 4.24 -25.11 -4.82
N GLY A 159 5.32 -25.03 -5.59
CA GLY A 159 5.28 -24.38 -6.91
C GLY A 159 4.22 -24.98 -7.83
N GLU A 160 4.13 -26.31 -7.92
CA GLU A 160 3.12 -27.02 -8.72
C GLU A 160 1.69 -26.65 -8.31
N GLN A 161 1.42 -26.57 -7.01
CA GLN A 161 0.09 -26.21 -6.51
C GLN A 161 -0.26 -24.75 -6.78
N LEU A 162 0.73 -23.85 -6.69
CA LEU A 162 0.54 -22.44 -7.03
C LEU A 162 0.32 -22.24 -8.52
N GLU A 163 1.04 -22.98 -9.37
CA GLU A 163 0.85 -22.97 -10.82
C GLU A 163 -0.56 -23.40 -11.19
N LYS A 164 -0.96 -24.58 -10.69
CA LYS A 164 -2.29 -25.14 -10.91
C LYS A 164 -3.39 -24.17 -10.46
N ALA A 165 -3.31 -23.69 -9.22
CA ALA A 165 -4.28 -22.75 -8.68
C ALA A 165 -4.34 -21.43 -9.47
N THR A 166 -3.21 -20.98 -10.01
CA THR A 166 -3.15 -19.79 -10.89
C THR A 166 -3.88 -20.05 -12.21
N LYS A 167 -3.59 -21.18 -12.87
CA LYS A 167 -4.17 -21.51 -14.17
C LYS A 167 -5.67 -21.80 -14.07
N GLU A 168 -6.10 -22.51 -13.04
CA GLU A 168 -7.53 -22.72 -12.72
C GLU A 168 -8.24 -21.38 -12.50
N ALA A 169 -7.67 -20.49 -11.66
CA ALA A 169 -8.28 -19.18 -11.40
C ALA A 169 -8.35 -18.29 -12.65
N CYS A 170 -7.36 -18.37 -13.55
CA CYS A 170 -7.38 -17.66 -14.82
C CYS A 170 -8.45 -18.21 -15.76
N ALA A 171 -8.51 -19.52 -15.94
CA ALA A 171 -9.50 -20.18 -16.78
C ALA A 171 -10.93 -19.92 -16.28
N ASP A 172 -11.16 -19.96 -14.97
CA ASP A 172 -12.44 -19.62 -14.33
C ASP A 172 -12.91 -18.19 -14.64
N MET A 173 -11.96 -17.29 -14.95
CA MET A 173 -12.22 -15.89 -15.27
C MET A 173 -12.19 -15.60 -16.79
N GLY A 174 -12.08 -16.63 -17.62
CA GLY A 174 -12.05 -16.52 -19.08
C GLY A 174 -10.69 -16.15 -19.69
N LEU A 175 -9.60 -16.21 -18.91
CA LEU A 175 -8.24 -15.97 -19.40
C LEU A 175 -7.64 -17.28 -19.95
N GLY A 176 -8.14 -17.71 -21.11
CA GLY A 176 -7.73 -18.95 -21.76
C GLY A 176 -8.41 -20.21 -21.21
N GLU A 177 -7.89 -21.37 -21.59
CA GLU A 177 -8.38 -22.68 -21.18
C GLU A 177 -7.29 -23.42 -20.40
N TYR A 178 -7.67 -24.09 -19.32
CA TYR A 178 -6.79 -24.97 -18.56
C TYR A 178 -7.50 -26.28 -18.20
N ARG A 179 -6.94 -27.41 -18.62
CA ARG A 179 -7.43 -28.77 -18.32
C ARG A 179 -6.25 -29.73 -18.18
N GLU A 180 -6.17 -30.42 -17.05
CA GLU A 180 -5.21 -31.50 -16.85
C GLU A 180 -5.68 -32.78 -17.56
N VAL A 181 -4.74 -33.66 -17.93
CA VAL A 181 -5.06 -34.99 -18.47
C VAL A 181 -5.89 -35.75 -17.44
N GLY A 182 -7.09 -36.18 -17.84
CA GLY A 182 -8.01 -36.90 -16.96
C GLY A 182 -7.40 -38.18 -16.40
N GLY A 183 -7.28 -38.25 -15.08
CA GLY A 183 -7.06 -39.51 -14.38
C GLY A 183 -8.33 -40.36 -14.47
N LEU A 184 -8.26 -41.46 -15.22
CA LEU A 184 -9.28 -42.50 -15.44
C LEU A 184 -10.28 -42.24 -16.59
N GLY A 185 -9.84 -42.52 -17.82
CA GLY A 185 -10.69 -43.19 -18.82
C GLY A 185 -11.18 -42.35 -20.00
N GLU A 186 -11.00 -41.03 -19.99
CA GLU A 186 -11.32 -40.17 -21.13
C GLU A 186 -10.02 -39.69 -21.80
N ASN A 187 -9.86 -39.98 -23.10
CA ASN A 187 -8.79 -39.42 -23.93
C ASN A 187 -9.07 -37.93 -24.17
N VAL A 188 -8.90 -37.11 -23.16
CA VAL A 188 -8.92 -35.65 -23.28
C VAL A 188 -7.48 -35.17 -23.20
N ASP A 189 -7.00 -34.55 -24.27
CA ASP A 189 -5.69 -33.94 -24.30
C ASP A 189 -5.63 -32.80 -23.27
N ALA A 190 -4.50 -32.66 -22.57
CA ALA A 190 -4.27 -31.49 -21.74
C ALA A 190 -4.31 -30.23 -22.61
N VAL A 191 -5.00 -29.20 -22.12
CA VAL A 191 -5.07 -27.89 -22.75
C VAL A 191 -4.55 -26.87 -21.76
N ASP A 192 -3.63 -26.04 -22.19
CA ASP A 192 -3.12 -24.92 -21.42
C ASP A 192 -2.83 -23.76 -22.37
N THR A 193 -3.74 -22.80 -22.43
CA THR A 193 -3.58 -21.56 -23.21
C THR A 193 -3.52 -20.34 -22.31
N VAL A 194 -3.62 -20.51 -20.98
CA VAL A 194 -3.69 -19.41 -20.00
C VAL A 194 -2.48 -18.47 -20.12
N THR A 195 -1.29 -19.04 -20.31
CA THR A 195 -0.04 -18.28 -20.42
C THR A 195 -0.02 -17.33 -21.62
N ASP A 196 -0.77 -17.64 -22.69
CA ASP A 196 -0.85 -16.81 -23.89
C ASP A 196 -1.73 -15.56 -23.68
N PHE A 197 -2.59 -15.58 -22.66
CA PHE A 197 -3.53 -14.51 -22.34
C PHE A 197 -3.06 -13.63 -21.16
N VAL A 198 -1.84 -13.82 -20.67
CA VAL A 198 -1.22 -13.01 -19.61
C VAL A 198 0.03 -12.35 -20.16
N HIS A 199 0.11 -11.01 -20.06
CA HIS A 199 1.28 -10.28 -20.54
C HIS A 199 2.53 -10.57 -19.72
N ALA A 200 2.40 -10.44 -18.40
CA ALA A 200 3.51 -10.58 -17.46
C ALA A 200 2.98 -10.83 -16.05
N THR A 201 3.76 -11.51 -15.24
CA THR A 201 3.50 -11.77 -13.83
C THR A 201 4.50 -11.04 -12.93
N CYS A 202 4.10 -10.71 -11.70
CA CYS A 202 4.97 -10.12 -10.70
C CYS A 202 4.72 -10.78 -9.34
N SER A 203 5.73 -11.44 -8.77
CA SER A 203 5.61 -12.15 -7.49
C SER A 203 6.77 -11.83 -6.56
N ASP A 204 6.66 -12.14 -5.27
CA ASP A 204 7.80 -12.06 -4.37
C ASP A 204 8.94 -13.03 -4.76
N ASN A 205 10.05 -12.99 -4.02
CA ASN A 205 11.23 -13.81 -4.31
C ASN A 205 11.17 -15.18 -3.62
N ALA A 206 10.01 -15.62 -3.12
CA ALA A 206 9.88 -16.92 -2.50
C ALA A 206 10.04 -18.01 -3.55
N SER A 207 10.81 -19.04 -3.22
CA SER A 207 11.13 -20.11 -4.16
C SER A 207 9.89 -20.86 -4.65
N SER A 208 8.85 -20.98 -3.83
CA SER A 208 7.59 -21.63 -4.21
C SER A 208 6.89 -20.89 -5.34
N ILE A 209 6.65 -19.58 -5.21
CA ILE A 209 5.92 -18.80 -6.23
C ILE A 209 6.77 -18.58 -7.47
N ILE A 210 8.08 -18.36 -7.34
CA ILE A 210 9.00 -18.31 -8.50
C ILE A 210 8.88 -19.62 -9.29
N ASN A 211 8.90 -20.77 -8.61
CA ASN A 211 8.78 -22.06 -9.28
C ASN A 211 7.39 -22.28 -9.91
N GLY A 212 6.32 -21.86 -9.23
CA GLY A 212 4.95 -22.01 -9.73
C GLY A 212 4.62 -21.11 -10.89
N TRP A 213 5.33 -19.99 -11.05
CA TRP A 213 5.12 -19.04 -12.14
C TRP A 213 6.19 -19.13 -13.24
N LYS A 214 6.99 -20.21 -13.25
CA LYS A 214 8.01 -20.45 -14.29
C LYS A 214 7.47 -20.51 -15.71
N SER A 215 6.22 -20.94 -15.87
CA SER A 215 5.55 -21.05 -17.17
C SER A 215 5.00 -19.71 -17.67
N PHE A 216 4.97 -18.68 -16.82
CA PHE A 216 4.56 -17.34 -17.18
C PHE A 216 5.77 -16.44 -17.42
N ASP A 217 5.65 -15.53 -18.38
CA ASP A 217 6.56 -14.39 -18.44
C ASP A 217 6.32 -13.50 -17.21
N GLY A 218 7.38 -12.91 -16.67
CA GLY A 218 7.25 -12.06 -15.48
C GLY A 218 8.50 -11.89 -14.65
N HIS A 219 8.38 -11.04 -13.63
CA HIS A 219 9.49 -10.48 -12.87
C HIS A 219 9.31 -10.67 -11.38
N GLU A 220 10.41 -10.75 -10.65
CA GLU A 220 10.38 -10.70 -9.20
C GLU A 220 10.06 -9.28 -8.74
N CYS A 221 9.34 -9.18 -7.61
CA CYS A 221 8.88 -7.95 -7.03
C CYS A 221 10.08 -7.07 -6.66
N CYS A 222 10.16 -5.89 -7.27
CA CYS A 222 11.24 -4.93 -7.01
C CYS A 222 11.27 -4.51 -5.54
N ASP A 223 10.12 -4.34 -4.90
CA ASP A 223 10.02 -3.95 -3.49
C ASP A 223 10.61 -5.01 -2.58
N HIS A 224 10.29 -6.28 -2.83
CA HIS A 224 10.86 -7.38 -2.08
C HIS A 224 12.36 -7.53 -2.34
N THR A 225 12.81 -7.32 -3.58
CA THR A 225 14.24 -7.32 -3.91
C THR A 225 14.98 -6.19 -3.18
N ILE A 226 14.39 -5.01 -3.04
CA ILE A 226 14.93 -3.91 -2.22
C ILE A 226 14.95 -4.30 -0.73
N ALA A 227 13.92 -5.00 -0.24
CA ALA A 227 13.91 -5.51 1.13
C ALA A 227 15.06 -6.51 1.39
N LEU A 228 15.39 -7.36 0.41
CA LEU A 228 16.54 -8.26 0.50
C LEU A 228 17.88 -7.51 0.54
N VAL A 229 17.99 -6.38 -0.17
CA VAL A 229 19.17 -5.48 -0.08
C VAL A 229 19.27 -4.86 1.32
N VAL A 230 18.15 -4.40 1.88
CA VAL A 230 18.11 -3.90 3.27
C VAL A 230 18.49 -5.00 4.25
N LYS A 231 18.05 -6.24 4.02
CA LYS A 231 18.48 -7.39 4.82
C LYS A 231 20.00 -7.60 4.73
N ALA A 232 20.61 -7.47 3.55
CA ALA A 232 22.06 -7.55 3.40
C ALA A 232 22.78 -6.45 4.21
N TYR A 233 22.28 -5.22 4.19
CA TYR A 233 22.78 -4.13 5.05
C TYR A 233 22.70 -4.48 6.55
N LEU A 234 21.56 -5.04 6.98
CA LEU A 234 21.30 -5.40 8.37
C LEU A 234 22.03 -6.66 8.84
N GLU A 235 22.52 -7.48 7.92
CA GLU A 235 23.33 -8.66 8.22
C GLU A 235 24.82 -8.35 8.41
N HIS A 236 25.28 -7.12 8.11
CA HIS A 236 26.62 -6.69 8.43
C HIS A 236 26.86 -6.79 9.96
N PRO A 237 28.00 -7.35 10.45
CA PRO A 237 28.13 -7.77 11.86
C PRO A 237 27.79 -6.69 12.89
N VAL A 238 28.19 -5.44 12.61
CA VAL A 238 27.98 -4.32 13.54
C VAL A 238 26.52 -3.83 13.50
N THR A 239 25.94 -3.62 12.31
CA THR A 239 24.55 -3.19 12.18
C THR A 239 23.61 -4.28 12.69
N LYS A 240 23.88 -5.56 12.40
CA LYS A 240 23.15 -6.71 12.92
C LYS A 240 23.07 -6.69 14.45
N LYS A 241 24.20 -6.44 15.11
CA LYS A 241 24.27 -6.36 16.57
C LYS A 241 23.41 -5.20 17.10
N VAL A 242 23.52 -4.01 16.51
CA VAL A 242 22.76 -2.82 16.94
C VAL A 242 21.26 -3.01 16.72
N PHE A 243 20.84 -3.49 15.55
CA PHE A 243 19.42 -3.72 15.25
C PHE A 243 18.84 -4.88 16.07
N SER A 244 19.63 -5.91 16.42
CA SER A 244 19.21 -6.94 17.39
C SER A 244 18.88 -6.35 18.76
N LYS A 245 19.69 -5.39 19.24
CA LYS A 245 19.39 -4.63 20.46
C LYS A 245 18.10 -3.80 20.33
N LEU A 246 17.91 -3.10 19.21
CA LEU A 246 16.68 -2.34 18.95
C LEU A 246 15.43 -3.23 19.00
N ARG A 247 15.48 -4.43 18.40
CA ARG A 247 14.39 -5.40 18.49
C ARG A 247 14.15 -5.84 19.94
N GLY A 248 15.20 -6.14 20.69
CA GLY A 248 15.09 -6.50 22.12
C GLY A 248 14.44 -5.41 22.96
N MET A 249 14.82 -4.15 22.78
CA MET A 249 14.18 -2.99 23.42
C MET A 249 12.71 -2.86 23.00
N THR A 250 12.43 -3.05 21.71
CA THR A 250 11.08 -2.94 21.15
C THR A 250 10.15 -4.01 21.70
N THR A 251 10.61 -5.25 21.80
CA THR A 251 9.90 -6.36 22.46
C THR A 251 9.60 -6.00 23.91
N HIS A 252 10.58 -5.48 24.65
CA HIS A 252 10.38 -5.06 26.04
C HIS A 252 9.27 -4.01 26.17
N PHE A 253 9.29 -2.93 25.38
CA PHE A 253 8.28 -1.87 25.46
C PHE A 253 6.89 -2.27 24.96
N ASN A 254 6.80 -3.26 24.07
CA ASN A 254 5.52 -3.75 23.56
C ASN A 254 4.85 -4.76 24.51
N HIS A 255 5.63 -5.60 25.18
CA HIS A 255 5.10 -6.64 26.08
C HIS A 255 5.02 -6.21 27.54
N SER A 256 5.91 -5.32 28.01
CA SER A 256 5.87 -4.84 29.39
C SER A 256 4.92 -3.66 29.51
N MET A 257 3.75 -3.88 30.10
CA MET A 257 2.81 -2.80 30.41
C MET A 257 3.46 -1.72 31.29
N ILE A 258 4.26 -2.14 32.28
CA ILE A 258 5.01 -1.21 33.14
C ILE A 258 6.08 -0.48 32.31
N GLY A 259 6.91 -1.21 31.56
CA GLY A 259 7.94 -0.62 30.71
C GLY A 259 7.39 0.40 29.72
N GLY A 260 6.31 0.06 29.02
CA GLY A 260 5.61 0.93 28.08
C GLY A 260 5.05 2.19 28.74
N ASN A 261 4.39 2.07 29.91
CA ASN A 261 3.87 3.23 30.63
C ASN A 261 4.97 4.16 31.15
N LEU A 262 6.10 3.59 31.60
CA LEU A 262 7.25 4.37 32.05
C LEU A 262 7.98 5.06 30.89
N LEU A 263 8.05 4.43 29.72
CA LEU A 263 8.54 5.07 28.49
C LEU A 263 7.64 6.25 28.12
N LYS A 264 6.31 6.09 28.12
CA LYS A 264 5.34 7.18 27.88
C LYS A 264 5.52 8.35 28.84
N GLU A 265 5.80 8.07 30.11
CA GLU A 265 6.14 9.11 31.09
C GLU A 265 7.43 9.86 30.72
N CYS A 266 8.45 9.17 30.22
CA CYS A 266 9.68 9.81 29.75
C CYS A 266 9.42 10.65 28.48
N GLN A 267 8.60 10.15 27.55
CA GLN A 267 8.18 10.89 26.35
C GLN A 267 7.42 12.17 26.72
N ARG A 268 6.44 12.08 27.62
CA ARG A 268 5.63 13.23 28.07
C ARG A 268 6.49 14.31 28.73
N ARG A 269 7.44 13.93 29.58
CA ARG A 269 8.38 14.88 30.21
C ARG A 269 9.25 15.64 29.21
N HIS A 270 9.49 15.07 28.03
CA HIS A 270 10.23 15.68 26.93
C HIS A 270 9.35 16.24 25.81
N GLN A 271 8.04 16.30 26.00
CA GLN A 271 7.09 16.80 24.99
C GLN A 271 7.17 16.04 23.66
N LEU A 272 7.49 14.74 23.73
CA LEU A 272 7.47 13.82 22.60
C LEU A 272 6.12 13.13 22.49
N SER A 273 5.77 12.66 21.29
CA SER A 273 4.56 11.88 21.07
C SER A 273 4.60 10.55 21.83
N GLU A 274 3.56 10.28 22.62
CA GLU A 274 3.41 9.06 23.44
C GLU A 274 3.09 7.84 22.55
N SER A 275 4.11 7.30 21.90
CA SER A 275 4.00 6.18 20.95
C SER A 275 4.88 5.01 21.37
N LYS A 276 4.45 3.78 21.04
CA LYS A 276 5.28 2.58 21.21
C LYS A 276 6.31 2.50 20.06
N PRO A 277 7.49 1.91 20.29
CA PRO A 277 8.42 1.62 19.21
C PRO A 277 7.77 0.67 18.20
N PRO A 278 7.87 0.96 16.88
CA PRO A 278 7.34 0.09 15.85
C PRO A 278 8.10 -1.24 15.88
N GLN A 279 7.36 -2.34 15.82
CA GLN A 279 7.97 -3.66 15.70
C GLN A 279 8.59 -3.83 14.31
N ASP A 280 9.78 -4.43 14.26
CA ASP A 280 10.44 -4.85 13.02
C ASP A 280 9.81 -6.18 12.59
N ASN A 281 8.58 -6.10 12.08
CA ASN A 281 7.84 -7.26 11.65
C ASN A 281 8.25 -7.58 10.22
N ASP A 282 8.62 -8.82 9.92
CA ASP A 282 8.85 -9.30 8.54
C ASP A 282 7.56 -9.27 7.67
N THR A 283 6.45 -8.67 8.15
CA THR A 283 5.22 -8.46 7.39
C THR A 283 5.39 -7.34 6.36
N ARG A 284 4.56 -7.30 5.31
CA ARG A 284 4.72 -6.41 4.13
C ARG A 284 4.81 -4.91 4.44
N SER A 285 4.25 -4.44 5.57
CA SER A 285 4.44 -3.05 6.06
C SER A 285 5.82 -2.80 6.72
N GLY A 286 6.67 -3.83 6.76
CA GLY A 286 7.95 -3.95 7.44
C GLY A 286 9.16 -4.14 6.53
N TRP A 287 9.04 -4.05 5.21
CA TRP A 287 10.20 -3.88 4.32
C TRP A 287 10.93 -2.53 4.56
N GLY A 288 10.25 -1.60 5.25
CA GLY A 288 10.84 -0.42 5.88
C GLY A 288 10.86 -0.47 7.41
N GLY A 289 10.67 -1.64 8.02
CA GLY A 289 10.56 -1.85 9.48
C GLY A 289 11.80 -1.35 10.21
N ALA A 290 12.98 -1.77 9.76
CA ALA A 290 14.26 -1.26 10.24
C ALA A 290 14.38 0.27 10.10
N CYS A 291 13.93 0.86 8.99
CA CYS A 291 13.92 2.32 8.82
C CYS A 291 12.99 3.00 9.83
N LYS A 292 11.76 2.48 9.99
CA LYS A 292 10.77 2.99 10.95
C LYS A 292 11.29 2.89 12.39
N GLN A 293 11.90 1.77 12.73
CA GLN A 293 12.50 1.53 14.04
C GLN A 293 13.66 2.50 14.30
N ALA A 294 14.62 2.61 13.37
CA ALA A 294 15.73 3.55 13.51
C ALA A 294 15.26 5.01 13.62
N THR A 295 14.24 5.39 12.83
CA THR A 295 13.63 6.72 12.88
C THR A 295 12.98 6.99 14.22
N TRP A 296 12.17 6.05 14.73
CA TRP A 296 11.50 6.18 16.01
C TRP A 296 12.51 6.29 17.16
N TYR A 297 13.54 5.43 17.19
CA TYR A 297 14.56 5.47 18.24
C TYR A 297 15.40 6.74 18.18
N HIS A 298 15.71 7.24 16.99
CA HIS A 298 16.39 8.53 16.85
C HIS A 298 15.54 9.68 17.42
N ALA A 299 14.25 9.74 17.07
CA ALA A 299 13.32 10.75 17.58
C ALA A 299 13.07 10.65 19.09
N ASN A 300 13.10 9.43 19.64
CA ASN A 300 12.84 9.16 21.06
C ASN A 300 14.12 8.95 21.89
N GLN A 301 15.29 9.25 21.35
CA GLN A 301 16.58 8.92 21.97
C GLN A 301 16.67 9.43 23.40
N VAL A 302 16.28 10.68 23.65
CA VAL A 302 16.35 11.31 24.99
C VAL A 302 15.43 10.60 25.98
N ALA A 303 14.20 10.26 25.58
CA ALA A 303 13.25 9.56 26.44
C ALA A 303 13.72 8.14 26.77
N VAL A 304 14.31 7.44 25.80
CA VAL A 304 14.87 6.09 26.00
C VAL A 304 16.10 6.14 26.92
N GLN A 305 17.00 7.10 26.74
CA GLN A 305 18.16 7.29 27.62
C GLN A 305 17.75 7.67 29.04
N MET A 306 16.69 8.46 29.21
CA MET A 306 16.12 8.77 30.52
C MET A 306 15.54 7.51 31.18
N TYR A 307 14.82 6.70 30.41
CA TYR A 307 14.32 5.40 30.87
C TYR A 307 15.47 4.48 31.32
N ASP A 308 16.59 4.46 30.57
CA ASP A 308 17.78 3.68 30.88
C ASP A 308 18.43 4.05 32.22
N VAL A 309 18.41 5.34 32.59
CA VAL A 309 18.97 5.83 33.85
C VAL A 309 18.01 5.59 35.01
N GLU A 310 16.73 5.88 34.83
CA GLU A 310 15.80 6.03 35.96
C GLU A 310 15.06 4.75 36.34
N ARG A 311 14.82 3.84 35.39
CA ARG A 311 13.74 2.84 35.54
C ARG A 311 14.03 1.38 35.14
N PRO A 312 15.26 0.90 34.83
CA PRO A 312 15.44 -0.48 34.40
C PRO A 312 15.07 -1.51 35.47
N THR A 313 15.21 -1.20 36.77
CA THR A 313 14.88 -2.12 37.87
C THR A 313 13.40 -2.14 38.25
N LYS A 314 12.66 -1.04 38.03
CA LYS A 314 11.22 -0.93 38.38
C LYS A 314 10.29 -1.50 37.30
N ALA A 315 10.73 -1.50 36.04
CA ALA A 315 9.96 -2.05 34.91
C ALA A 315 10.14 -3.57 34.74
N ALA A 316 11.23 -4.09 35.28
CA ALA A 316 11.65 -5.49 35.22
C ALA A 316 10.75 -6.46 36.00
N THR A 317 10.03 -5.98 36.99
CA THR A 317 9.20 -6.81 37.86
C THR A 317 7.88 -7.26 37.19
N ALA A 318 7.63 -6.90 35.93
CA ALA A 318 6.34 -7.11 35.24
C ALA A 318 6.29 -8.31 34.27
N ILE A 319 7.42 -8.96 34.00
CA ILE A 319 7.57 -10.17 33.16
C ILE A 319 8.55 -11.12 33.89
N GLU A 320 8.68 -12.39 33.48
CA GLU A 320 9.69 -13.39 33.93
C GLU A 320 11.16 -12.93 33.77
N ASN A 321 11.52 -11.76 34.29
CA ASN A 321 12.86 -11.19 34.31
C ASN A 321 13.00 -10.14 35.44
N PRO A 322 12.89 -10.55 36.71
CA PRO A 322 12.65 -9.67 37.86
C PRO A 322 13.74 -8.63 38.16
N ASP A 323 14.94 -8.73 37.57
CA ASP A 323 16.06 -7.82 37.81
C ASP A 323 16.34 -6.84 36.64
N GLY A 324 15.63 -6.98 35.52
CA GLY A 324 15.77 -6.13 34.34
C GLY A 324 17.05 -6.38 33.58
N SER A 325 17.72 -7.51 33.86
CA SER A 325 18.99 -7.90 33.24
C SER A 325 18.86 -8.02 31.72
N VAL A 326 17.83 -8.70 31.22
CA VAL A 326 17.59 -8.84 29.77
C VAL A 326 17.49 -7.49 29.06
N TYR A 327 16.70 -6.53 29.56
CA TYR A 327 16.63 -5.20 28.94
C TYR A 327 18.00 -4.50 28.91
N ARG A 328 18.78 -4.61 29.99
CA ARG A 328 20.13 -4.02 30.07
C ARG A 328 21.08 -4.58 29.00
N THR A 329 20.92 -5.84 28.58
CA THR A 329 21.72 -6.40 27.47
C THR A 329 21.44 -5.72 26.12
N HIS A 330 20.29 -5.08 25.99
CA HIS A 330 19.84 -4.41 24.79
C HIS A 330 20.09 -2.89 24.82
N GLN A 331 20.62 -2.33 25.91
CA GLN A 331 20.94 -0.91 25.97
C GLN A 331 22.01 -0.53 24.95
N LEU A 332 21.79 0.60 24.30
CA LEU A 332 22.70 1.16 23.30
C LEU A 332 23.75 2.05 23.96
N VAL A 333 25.02 1.84 23.62
CA VAL A 333 26.10 2.79 23.95
C VAL A 333 26.14 3.95 22.96
N ALA A 334 26.93 5.00 23.27
CA ALA A 334 27.00 6.21 22.46
C ALA A 334 27.32 5.95 20.97
N ASP A 335 28.26 5.06 20.68
CA ASP A 335 28.62 4.71 19.31
C ASP A 335 27.48 3.96 18.59
N GLU A 336 26.74 3.11 19.32
CA GLU A 336 25.59 2.39 18.77
C GLU A 336 24.44 3.36 18.44
N TRP A 337 24.22 4.40 19.25
CA TRP A 337 23.27 5.48 18.92
C TRP A 337 23.66 6.23 17.64
N ASN A 338 24.96 6.48 17.43
CA ASN A 338 25.44 7.09 16.18
C ASN A 338 25.18 6.16 14.98
N ILE A 339 25.38 4.85 15.14
CA ILE A 339 25.06 3.85 14.10
C ILE A 339 23.56 3.87 13.77
N VAL A 340 22.67 3.95 14.78
CA VAL A 340 21.22 4.04 14.55
C VAL A 340 20.87 5.29 13.75
N ARG A 341 21.40 6.46 14.14
CA ARG A 341 21.17 7.72 13.44
C ARG A 341 21.65 7.68 11.99
N GLU A 342 22.87 7.23 11.75
CA GLU A 342 23.41 7.15 10.39
C GLU A 342 22.70 6.10 9.53
N SER A 343 22.33 4.96 10.12
CA SER A 343 21.53 3.92 9.45
C SER A 343 20.14 4.42 9.07
N MET A 344 19.51 5.26 9.89
CA MET A 344 18.21 5.88 9.56
C MET A 344 18.28 6.62 8.22
N TYR A 345 19.32 7.45 8.01
CA TYR A 345 19.47 8.20 6.77
C TYR A 345 19.71 7.30 5.55
N VAL A 346 20.47 6.22 5.73
CA VAL A 346 20.72 5.23 4.67
C VAL A 346 19.42 4.49 4.30
N LEU A 347 18.75 3.91 5.30
CA LEU A 347 17.56 3.09 5.12
C LEU A 347 16.34 3.89 4.62
N ALA A 348 16.32 5.22 4.85
CA ALA A 348 15.28 6.10 4.32
C ALA A 348 15.17 6.03 2.79
N TYR A 349 16.30 5.87 2.08
CA TYR A 349 16.28 5.73 0.62
C TYR A 349 15.57 4.45 0.16
N ALA A 350 15.84 3.33 0.82
CA ALA A 350 15.16 2.06 0.54
C ALA A 350 13.66 2.15 0.86
N LYS A 351 13.30 2.78 1.98
CA LYS A 351 11.90 3.00 2.34
C LYS A 351 11.17 3.84 1.27
N ILE A 352 11.76 4.97 0.85
CA ILE A 352 11.18 5.83 -0.19
C ILE A 352 11.02 5.06 -1.50
N ALA A 353 12.02 4.23 -1.87
CA ALA A 353 11.95 3.42 -3.06
C ALA A 353 10.77 2.44 -3.04
N VAL A 354 10.61 1.68 -1.94
CA VAL A 354 9.47 0.77 -1.74
C VAL A 354 8.15 1.54 -1.76
N ASP A 355 8.05 2.68 -1.06
CA ASP A 355 6.82 3.49 -1.01
C ASP A 355 6.40 3.98 -2.41
N LEU A 356 7.36 4.27 -3.30
CA LEU A 356 7.09 4.70 -4.67
C LEU A 356 6.65 3.55 -5.59
N LEU A 357 7.26 2.38 -5.44
CA LEU A 357 7.11 1.25 -6.35
C LEU A 357 5.89 0.37 -6.01
N GLN A 358 5.46 0.32 -4.74
CA GLN A 358 4.29 -0.45 -4.29
C GLN A 358 2.93 0.17 -4.64
N SER A 359 2.90 1.32 -5.31
CA SER A 359 1.64 2.02 -5.61
C SER A 359 0.81 1.26 -6.64
N THR A 360 -0.45 0.93 -6.30
CA THR A 360 -1.39 0.28 -7.24
C THR A 360 -2.31 1.28 -7.95
N LYS A 361 -2.23 2.56 -7.59
CA LYS A 361 -3.07 3.64 -8.17
C LYS A 361 -2.43 4.33 -9.37
N LYS A 362 -1.15 4.07 -9.65
CA LYS A 362 -0.35 4.72 -10.70
C LYS A 362 0.58 3.68 -11.31
N VAL A 363 0.97 3.89 -12.57
CA VAL A 363 2.00 3.07 -13.20
C VAL A 363 3.33 3.29 -12.47
N THR A 364 3.99 2.21 -12.06
CA THR A 364 5.25 2.24 -11.30
C THR A 364 6.42 1.56 -12.02
N SER A 365 6.17 0.73 -13.04
CA SER A 365 7.23 0.03 -13.80
C SER A 365 8.22 1.00 -14.44
N ASN A 366 7.75 2.17 -14.88
CA ASN A 366 8.56 3.27 -15.39
C ASN A 366 9.47 3.95 -14.35
N LEU A 367 9.21 3.71 -13.06
CA LEU A 367 10.01 4.26 -11.96
C LEU A 367 11.14 3.33 -11.54
N VAL A 368 11.13 2.05 -11.93
CA VAL A 368 12.11 1.05 -11.48
C VAL A 368 13.53 1.50 -11.79
N MET A 369 13.87 1.77 -13.05
CA MET A 369 15.23 2.17 -13.43
C MET A 369 15.75 3.42 -12.70
N PRO A 370 15.01 4.55 -12.65
CA PRO A 370 15.49 5.72 -11.93
C PRO A 370 15.57 5.50 -10.41
N VAL A 371 14.66 4.71 -9.82
CA VAL A 371 14.67 4.40 -8.38
C VAL A 371 15.87 3.50 -8.03
N ILE A 372 16.11 2.43 -8.78
CA ILE A 372 17.27 1.56 -8.58
C ILE A 372 18.58 2.34 -8.77
N GLY A 373 18.68 3.17 -9.82
CA GLY A 373 19.85 4.04 -10.01
C GLY A 373 20.10 4.98 -8.82
N ARG A 374 19.03 5.50 -8.20
CA ARG A 374 19.13 6.34 -7.00
C ARG A 374 19.56 5.54 -5.77
N LEU A 375 19.08 4.31 -5.60
CA LEU A 375 19.49 3.43 -4.50
C LEU A 375 20.96 3.03 -4.62
N VAL A 376 21.42 2.67 -5.82
CA VAL A 376 22.83 2.35 -6.09
C VAL A 376 23.72 3.52 -5.72
N TYR A 377 23.34 4.73 -6.13
CA TYR A 377 24.04 5.96 -5.73
C TYR A 377 24.04 6.14 -4.20
N ALA A 378 22.89 5.99 -3.54
CA ALA A 378 22.75 6.18 -2.10
C ALA A 378 23.51 5.13 -1.27
N PHE A 379 23.59 3.88 -1.72
CA PHE A 379 24.30 2.82 -1.01
C PHE A 379 25.81 2.83 -1.25
N HIS A 380 26.32 3.50 -2.28
CA HIS A 380 27.77 3.63 -2.45
C HIS A 380 28.41 4.32 -1.22
N ALA A 381 29.47 3.73 -0.66
CA ALA A 381 30.02 4.15 0.64
C ALA A 381 30.44 5.64 0.69
N ASP A 382 31.02 6.14 -0.40
CA ASP A 382 31.53 7.53 -0.51
C ASP A 382 30.45 8.58 -0.82
N THR A 383 29.20 8.16 -1.05
CA THR A 383 28.15 9.10 -1.42
C THR A 383 27.71 9.93 -0.21
N ILE A 384 27.66 11.25 -0.40
CA ILE A 384 27.01 12.19 0.51
C ILE A 384 25.50 12.07 0.34
N LEU A 385 24.80 11.69 1.40
CA LEU A 385 23.35 11.58 1.38
C LEU A 385 22.70 12.96 1.51
N LYS A 386 21.43 13.04 1.12
CA LYS A 386 20.58 14.21 1.40
C LYS A 386 19.41 13.80 2.27
N HIS A 387 19.12 14.59 3.29
CA HIS A 387 17.93 14.47 4.12
C HIS A 387 17.37 15.88 4.35
N GLU A 388 16.08 16.11 4.04
CA GLU A 388 15.46 17.43 4.13
C GLU A 388 16.27 18.55 3.44
N ARG A 389 16.82 18.22 2.26
CA ARG A 389 17.71 19.08 1.44
C ARG A 389 19.07 19.40 2.07
N GLN A 390 19.37 18.91 3.28
CA GLN A 390 20.66 19.07 3.92
C GLN A 390 21.61 17.90 3.58
N PRO A 391 22.91 18.16 3.33
CA PRO A 391 23.88 17.10 3.16
C PRO A 391 24.08 16.35 4.48
N VAL A 392 24.06 15.03 4.41
CA VAL A 392 24.32 14.11 5.52
C VAL A 392 25.57 13.33 5.23
N PHE A 393 26.56 13.49 6.10
CA PHE A 393 27.83 12.78 6.05
C PHE A 393 27.75 11.55 6.95
N ILE A 394 27.99 10.39 6.36
CA ILE A 394 28.14 9.14 7.10
C ILE A 394 29.58 9.06 7.60
N SER A 395 29.76 9.17 8.90
CA SER A 395 31.07 9.23 9.54
C SER A 395 31.50 7.90 10.14
N ASN A 396 30.54 7.03 10.47
CA ASN A 396 30.81 5.74 11.08
C ASN A 396 31.27 4.72 10.02
N GLU A 397 32.48 4.20 10.18
CA GLU A 397 33.06 3.23 9.24
C GLU A 397 32.23 1.96 9.12
N ALA A 398 31.63 1.46 10.21
CA ALA A 398 30.79 0.26 10.14
C ALA A 398 29.49 0.48 9.35
N VAL A 399 28.98 1.72 9.32
CA VAL A 399 27.83 2.09 8.47
C VAL A 399 28.27 2.19 7.00
N LYS A 400 29.47 2.72 6.71
CA LYS A 400 30.03 2.73 5.35
C LYS A 400 30.26 1.31 4.82
N GLU A 401 30.82 0.42 5.63
CA GLU A 401 31.00 -0.99 5.29
C GLU A 401 29.65 -1.68 5.02
N ALA A 402 28.65 -1.48 5.89
CA ALA A 402 27.31 -2.03 5.68
C ALA A 402 26.64 -1.47 4.40
N ARG A 403 26.84 -0.18 4.10
CA ARG A 403 26.40 0.46 2.85
C ARG A 403 27.04 -0.21 1.64
N GLU A 404 28.34 -0.47 1.69
CA GLU A 404 29.07 -1.15 0.61
C GLU A 404 28.56 -2.59 0.39
N PHE A 405 28.23 -3.31 1.47
CA PHE A 405 27.57 -4.62 1.36
C PHE A 405 26.22 -4.51 0.62
N ALA A 406 25.40 -3.53 0.97
CA ALA A 406 24.12 -3.28 0.31
C ALA A 406 24.30 -2.84 -1.16
N TYR A 407 25.30 -2.02 -1.46
CA TYR A 407 25.65 -1.59 -2.81
C TYR A 407 26.02 -2.77 -3.71
N ASN A 408 26.84 -3.69 -3.19
CA ASN A 408 27.21 -4.89 -3.93
C ASN A 408 26.02 -5.82 -4.14
N ASP A 409 25.16 -5.98 -3.13
CA ASP A 409 23.96 -6.83 -3.21
C ASP A 409 22.92 -6.25 -4.19
N ILE A 410 22.63 -4.95 -4.16
CA ILE A 410 21.71 -4.32 -5.13
C ILE A 410 22.26 -4.39 -6.55
N SER A 411 23.57 -4.17 -6.71
CA SER A 411 24.21 -4.23 -8.02
C SER A 411 24.15 -5.65 -8.59
N LYS A 412 24.39 -6.64 -7.74
CA LYS A 412 24.26 -8.05 -8.10
C LYS A 412 22.81 -8.38 -8.52
N ARG A 413 21.83 -8.09 -7.68
CA ARG A 413 20.42 -8.46 -7.92
C ARG A 413 19.83 -7.83 -9.18
N PHE A 414 20.09 -6.55 -9.43
CA PHE A 414 19.43 -5.82 -10.53
C PHE A 414 20.24 -5.73 -11.82
N PHE A 415 21.57 -5.86 -11.78
CA PHE A 415 22.40 -5.72 -12.99
C PHE A 415 23.17 -6.99 -13.38
N ASN A 416 23.36 -7.94 -12.47
CA ASN A 416 24.09 -9.18 -12.77
C ASN A 416 23.17 -10.41 -12.81
N ASP A 417 22.22 -10.50 -11.89
CA ASP A 417 21.37 -11.69 -11.71
C ASP A 417 20.00 -11.54 -12.39
N LEU A 418 19.53 -10.29 -12.61
CA LEU A 418 18.27 -10.04 -13.31
C LEU A 418 18.42 -10.40 -14.78
N LEU A 419 17.49 -11.21 -15.30
CA LEU A 419 17.48 -11.60 -16.71
C LEU A 419 17.36 -10.36 -17.63
N ASP A 420 18.10 -10.39 -18.75
CA ASP A 420 18.21 -9.28 -19.70
C ASP A 420 16.83 -8.80 -20.20
N CYS A 421 15.93 -9.71 -20.58
CA CYS A 421 14.58 -9.37 -21.01
C CYS A 421 13.78 -8.57 -19.96
N LYS A 422 14.00 -8.84 -18.67
CA LYS A 422 13.32 -8.14 -17.57
C LYS A 422 13.83 -6.72 -17.41
N LEU A 423 15.14 -6.57 -17.50
CA LEU A 423 15.79 -5.27 -17.47
C LEU A 423 15.38 -4.43 -18.69
N GLU A 424 15.17 -5.07 -19.84
CA GLU A 424 14.62 -4.45 -21.04
C GLU A 424 13.19 -3.93 -20.82
N ASP A 425 12.29 -4.71 -20.20
CA ASP A 425 10.94 -4.25 -19.88
C ASP A 425 10.93 -3.00 -19.00
N PHE A 426 11.74 -2.99 -17.92
CA PHE A 426 11.88 -1.80 -17.07
C PHE A 426 12.48 -0.61 -17.81
N ALA A 427 13.45 -0.86 -18.69
CA ALA A 427 14.03 0.19 -19.53
C ALA A 427 12.99 0.75 -20.50
N ILE A 428 12.21 -0.10 -21.19
CA ILE A 428 11.13 0.32 -22.09
C ILE A 428 10.09 1.13 -21.31
N ALA A 429 9.60 0.61 -20.19
CA ALA A 429 8.64 1.32 -19.34
C ALA A 429 9.16 2.70 -18.92
N THR A 430 10.44 2.78 -18.54
CA THR A 430 11.09 4.05 -18.18
C THR A 430 11.19 5.00 -19.38
N LEU A 431 11.54 4.50 -20.56
CA LEU A 431 11.68 5.31 -21.78
C LEU A 431 10.33 5.82 -22.33
N LEU A 432 9.25 5.09 -22.08
CA LEU A 432 7.89 5.51 -22.40
C LEU A 432 7.43 6.70 -21.56
N ASP A 433 8.05 6.93 -20.39
CA ASP A 433 7.79 8.11 -19.59
C ASP A 433 8.50 9.35 -20.18
N PRO A 434 7.75 10.39 -20.62
CA PRO A 434 8.32 11.59 -21.19
C PRO A 434 9.34 12.29 -20.28
N ARG A 435 9.21 12.13 -18.96
CA ARG A 435 10.12 12.74 -17.96
C ARG A 435 11.53 12.16 -18.05
N TYR A 436 11.67 10.92 -18.53
CA TYR A 436 12.95 10.20 -18.56
C TYR A 436 13.58 10.08 -19.96
N LYS A 437 12.99 10.67 -21.01
CA LYS A 437 13.51 10.57 -22.39
C LYS A 437 14.94 11.09 -22.58
N SER A 438 15.33 12.09 -21.79
CA SER A 438 16.69 12.68 -21.83
C SER A 438 17.72 11.87 -21.05
N PHE A 439 17.29 10.84 -20.32
CA PHE A 439 18.14 10.04 -19.47
C PHE A 439 18.83 8.94 -20.29
N LYS A 440 20.07 8.63 -19.89
CA LYS A 440 20.86 7.55 -20.49
C LYS A 440 20.94 6.41 -19.50
N PHE A 441 20.45 5.25 -19.90
CA PHE A 441 20.55 4.02 -19.13
C PHE A 441 21.52 3.08 -19.81
N LYS A 442 22.30 2.32 -19.05
CA LYS A 442 23.22 1.33 -19.60
C LYS A 442 22.58 -0.06 -19.46
N TYR A 443 22.42 -0.77 -20.57
CA TYR A 443 21.81 -2.10 -20.68
C TYR A 443 22.75 -3.02 -21.48
N ALA A 444 23.12 -4.18 -20.94
CA ALA A 444 24.00 -5.16 -21.60
C ALA A 444 25.29 -4.53 -22.22
N GLY A 445 25.91 -3.58 -21.51
CA GLY A 445 27.09 -2.85 -21.99
C GLY A 445 26.81 -1.71 -22.98
N LYS A 446 25.57 -1.54 -23.46
CA LYS A 446 25.14 -0.51 -24.42
C LYS A 446 24.41 0.64 -23.73
N TRP A 447 24.61 1.86 -24.22
CA TRP A 447 23.86 3.03 -23.75
C TRP A 447 22.55 3.17 -24.52
N MET A 448 21.43 3.07 -23.81
CA MET A 448 20.09 3.36 -24.32
C MET A 448 19.81 4.86 -24.19
N ARG A 449 19.30 5.50 -25.26
CA ARG A 449 18.74 6.87 -25.23
C ARG A 449 17.26 6.81 -25.61
N GLY A 450 16.44 7.73 -25.10
CA GLY A 450 15.04 7.86 -25.54
C GLY A 450 14.86 8.12 -27.04
N GLU A 451 15.90 8.59 -27.73
CA GLU A 451 15.90 8.82 -29.18
C GLU A 451 16.20 7.56 -30.01
N SER A 452 16.69 6.47 -29.41
CA SER A 452 17.19 5.28 -30.13
C SER A 452 16.19 4.14 -30.30
N LEU A 453 14.90 4.35 -30.02
CA LEU A 453 13.81 3.39 -30.34
C LEU A 453 13.49 3.35 -31.85
N LYS A 454 14.52 3.06 -32.66
CA LYS A 454 14.38 2.52 -34.01
C LYS A 454 15.10 1.18 -34.03
N CYS A 455 14.41 0.09 -33.67
CA CYS A 455 14.87 -1.26 -34.00
C CYS A 455 14.63 -1.48 -35.50
N PRO A 456 15.59 -1.99 -36.33
CA PRO A 456 16.08 -3.37 -36.21
C PRO A 456 17.57 -3.61 -36.58
N ASN A 457 18.07 -4.80 -36.23
CA ASN A 457 19.34 -5.47 -36.61
C ASN A 457 20.61 -5.09 -35.83
N LEU A 458 21.05 -6.01 -34.96
CA LEU A 458 22.33 -5.93 -34.24
C LEU A 458 23.15 -7.21 -34.44
N ALA A 459 24.36 -7.04 -34.98
CA ALA A 459 25.54 -7.89 -34.81
C ALA A 459 26.79 -6.96 -34.77
N PRO A 460 27.99 -7.44 -34.37
CA PRO A 460 28.52 -7.29 -33.02
C PRO A 460 29.79 -6.43 -32.98
N PHE A 461 30.18 -5.93 -31.79
CA PHE A 461 31.52 -6.09 -31.17
C PHE A 461 31.95 -5.00 -30.15
N GLU A 462 32.73 -5.53 -29.19
CA GLU A 462 33.83 -5.00 -28.37
C GLU A 462 33.65 -3.94 -27.25
N PHE A 463 34.03 -4.38 -26.05
CA PHE A 463 34.30 -3.60 -24.84
C PHE A 463 35.69 -2.93 -24.88
N PRO A 464 35.88 -1.84 -24.12
CA PRO A 464 37.13 -1.68 -23.36
C PRO A 464 36.90 -1.56 -21.84
N PRO A 465 37.94 -1.84 -21.04
CA PRO A 465 37.85 -2.07 -19.60
C PRO A 465 38.01 -0.77 -18.79
N PHE A 466 37.40 -0.74 -17.60
CA PHE A 466 37.50 0.31 -16.57
C PHE A 466 37.15 1.75 -17.01
N LEU A 467 36.09 2.31 -16.42
CA LEU A 467 35.89 3.75 -16.35
C LEU A 467 35.77 4.21 -14.88
N PRO A 468 36.47 5.28 -14.47
CA PRO A 468 36.38 5.84 -13.13
C PRO A 468 35.01 6.49 -12.87
N PRO A 469 34.66 6.76 -11.60
CA PRO A 469 33.37 7.36 -11.18
C PRO A 469 33.01 8.69 -11.86
N SER A 470 33.96 9.34 -12.54
CA SER A 470 33.77 10.61 -13.26
C SER A 470 32.97 10.50 -14.56
N CYS A 471 32.53 9.31 -14.99
CA CYS A 471 31.69 9.16 -16.19
C CYS A 471 30.18 9.25 -15.92
N PHE A 472 29.75 9.39 -14.66
CA PHE A 472 28.39 9.78 -14.34
C PHE A 472 28.26 11.31 -14.31
N SER A 473 27.95 11.91 -15.47
CA SER A 473 27.40 13.27 -15.49
C SER A 473 25.91 13.21 -15.07
N ILE A 474 25.67 12.88 -13.79
CA ILE A 474 24.39 13.03 -13.10
C ILE A 474 24.61 14.10 -12.03
N THR A 475 24.65 15.38 -12.39
CA THR A 475 25.03 16.40 -11.39
C THR A 475 24.09 17.58 -11.19
N THR A 476 22.97 17.72 -11.92
CA THR A 476 22.09 18.87 -11.62
C THR A 476 20.59 18.60 -11.78
N GLY A 477 20.14 17.87 -12.80
CA GLY A 477 18.71 17.63 -13.02
C GLY A 477 18.05 16.66 -12.03
N TYR A 478 18.78 15.62 -11.60
CA TYR A 478 18.25 14.53 -10.76
C TYR A 478 17.85 14.99 -9.36
N ALA A 479 18.66 15.84 -8.71
CA ALA A 479 18.31 16.35 -7.39
C ALA A 479 17.12 17.32 -7.47
N TYR A 480 17.09 18.21 -8.47
CA TYR A 480 16.08 19.26 -8.52
C TYR A 480 14.69 18.73 -8.84
N MET A 481 14.52 17.88 -9.87
CA MET A 481 13.20 17.32 -10.20
C MET A 481 12.70 16.31 -9.16
N TYR A 482 13.59 15.51 -8.57
CA TYR A 482 13.21 14.53 -7.56
C TYR A 482 12.87 15.19 -6.22
N ASP A 483 13.65 16.18 -5.77
CA ASP A 483 13.35 16.96 -4.56
C ASP A 483 12.08 17.81 -4.74
N THR A 484 11.80 18.28 -5.96
CA THR A 484 10.56 19.01 -6.28
C THR A 484 9.35 18.06 -6.37
N TYR A 485 9.51 16.86 -6.93
CA TYR A 485 8.43 15.87 -7.02
C TYR A 485 8.07 15.30 -5.64
N ILE A 486 9.07 14.98 -4.79
CA ILE A 486 8.84 14.55 -3.40
C ILE A 486 8.25 15.69 -2.56
N HIS A 487 8.72 16.93 -2.69
CA HIS A 487 8.05 18.06 -2.03
C HIS A 487 6.64 18.33 -2.55
N SER A 488 6.39 18.17 -3.84
CA SER A 488 5.03 18.32 -4.39
C SER A 488 4.07 17.25 -3.88
N LEU A 489 4.59 16.08 -3.47
CA LEU A 489 3.81 15.02 -2.83
C LEU A 489 3.69 15.21 -1.31
N SER A 490 4.65 15.88 -0.65
CA SER A 490 4.63 16.12 0.80
C SER A 490 4.09 17.50 1.22
N CYS A 491 3.90 18.45 0.30
CA CYS A 491 3.42 19.81 0.57
C CYS A 491 1.92 20.03 0.33
N TRP A 492 1.10 18.98 0.32
CA TRP A 492 -0.35 19.13 0.40
C TRP A 492 -0.72 19.52 1.83
N HIS A 493 -0.50 20.80 2.18
CA HIS A 493 -1.06 21.39 3.39
C HIS A 493 -2.52 21.75 3.12
N VAL A 494 -3.40 20.98 3.75
CA VAL A 494 -4.78 21.38 3.99
C VAL A 494 -4.74 22.42 5.10
N ASP A 495 -5.23 23.64 4.85
CA ASP A 495 -5.39 24.60 5.94
C ASP A 495 -6.42 24.08 6.97
N ALA A 496 -6.49 24.68 8.15
CA ALA A 496 -7.40 24.25 9.21
C ALA A 496 -8.91 24.29 8.83
N THR A 497 -9.25 24.73 7.61
CA THR A 497 -10.63 24.84 7.10
C THR A 497 -10.93 23.89 5.94
N GLY A 498 -9.98 23.07 5.49
CA GLY A 498 -10.24 22.05 4.47
C GLY A 498 -10.42 22.59 3.04
N ARG A 499 -10.01 23.83 2.73
CA ARG A 499 -10.25 24.43 1.40
C ARG A 499 -8.98 24.65 0.59
N PHE A 500 -9.02 24.27 -0.69
CA PHE A 500 -8.02 24.64 -1.69
C PHE A 500 -8.22 26.09 -2.15
N SER A 501 -7.21 26.95 -1.98
CA SER A 501 -7.23 28.29 -2.58
C SER A 501 -6.48 28.32 -3.92
N ARG A 502 -7.23 28.57 -5.01
CA ARG A 502 -6.70 28.73 -6.39
C ARG A 502 -5.56 29.77 -6.48
N LYS A 503 -5.59 30.80 -5.63
CA LYS A 503 -4.58 31.86 -5.58
C LYS A 503 -3.19 31.39 -5.13
N GLN A 504 -3.08 30.34 -4.31
CA GLN A 504 -1.77 29.81 -3.91
C GLN A 504 -1.13 28.95 -5.01
N ALA A 505 -1.94 28.17 -5.74
CA ALA A 505 -1.46 27.38 -6.87
C ALA A 505 -0.96 28.25 -8.04
N GLU A 506 -1.69 29.34 -8.36
CA GLU A 506 -1.31 30.29 -9.42
C GLU A 506 -0.06 31.11 -9.05
N SER A 507 0.12 31.47 -7.77
CA SER A 507 1.33 32.13 -7.25
C SER A 507 2.60 31.26 -7.41
N TRP A 508 2.49 29.95 -7.16
CA TRP A 508 3.62 29.02 -7.25
C TRP A 508 4.02 28.69 -8.69
N ALA A 509 3.04 28.54 -9.59
CA ALA A 509 3.31 28.33 -11.02
C ALA A 509 4.05 29.52 -11.64
N THR A 510 3.71 30.75 -11.20
CA THR A 510 4.33 31.99 -11.70
C THR A 510 5.75 32.20 -11.14
N ALA A 511 6.00 31.83 -9.88
CA ALA A 511 7.32 31.96 -9.25
C ALA A 511 8.35 30.96 -9.79
N THR A 512 7.91 29.76 -10.18
CA THR A 512 8.81 28.68 -10.66
C THR A 512 9.29 28.93 -12.10
N TYR A 513 8.49 29.61 -12.93
CA TYR A 513 8.86 29.94 -14.32
C TYR A 513 9.63 31.25 -14.48
N ALA A 514 9.58 32.17 -13.51
CA ALA A 514 10.20 33.49 -13.61
C ALA A 514 11.68 33.54 -13.15
N ALA A 515 12.19 32.49 -12.48
CA ALA A 515 13.48 32.56 -11.80
C ALA A 515 14.72 32.25 -12.66
N ASP A 516 14.61 31.61 -13.84
CA ASP A 516 15.82 31.18 -14.59
C ASP A 516 15.65 31.14 -16.12
N TRP A 517 15.07 32.17 -16.72
CA TRP A 517 15.15 32.37 -18.17
C TRP A 517 15.52 33.81 -18.53
N LYS A 518 16.82 34.05 -18.76
CA LYS A 518 17.29 35.18 -19.58
C LYS A 518 17.55 34.65 -20.99
N PRO A 519 16.77 35.04 -22.00
CA PRO A 519 17.10 34.74 -23.38
C PRO A 519 18.42 35.44 -23.74
N LYS A 520 19.38 34.68 -24.27
CA LYS A 520 20.44 35.27 -25.09
C LYS A 520 19.81 35.69 -26.42
N ASP A 521 20.25 36.85 -26.89
CA ASP A 521 19.76 37.55 -28.08
C ASP A 521 19.60 36.64 -29.31
N ASP A 522 18.37 36.44 -29.75
CA ASP A 522 18.04 36.09 -31.14
C ASP A 522 16.66 36.70 -31.50
N PRO A 523 16.60 37.76 -32.32
CA PRO A 523 15.36 38.41 -32.70
C PRO A 523 14.82 37.77 -33.99
N SER A 524 14.36 36.52 -33.91
CA SER A 524 13.50 35.96 -34.94
C SER A 524 12.67 34.82 -34.39
N VAL A 525 11.42 34.72 -34.86
CA VAL A 525 10.37 33.77 -34.44
C VAL A 525 9.45 34.31 -33.34
N ALA A 526 8.51 35.17 -33.76
CA ALA A 526 7.25 35.38 -33.07
C ALA A 526 6.30 34.20 -33.36
N MET A 527 5.62 33.66 -32.34
CA MET A 527 4.45 32.81 -32.51
C MET A 527 3.23 33.38 -31.78
N PRO A 528 2.01 33.22 -32.33
CA PRO A 528 0.82 33.91 -31.86
C PRO A 528 0.09 33.14 -30.76
N ALA A 529 -0.36 33.87 -29.74
CA ALA A 529 -1.26 33.36 -28.72
C ALA A 529 -2.66 33.09 -29.31
N ARG A 530 -3.16 31.86 -29.18
CA ARG A 530 -4.58 31.53 -29.31
C ARG A 530 -5.10 31.08 -27.95
N GLY A 531 -5.90 31.94 -27.33
CA GLY A 531 -6.74 31.58 -26.21
C GLY A 531 -7.95 30.80 -26.68
N VAL A 532 -8.31 29.76 -25.94
CA VAL A 532 -9.63 29.12 -26.01
C VAL A 532 -10.12 28.98 -24.58
N ALA A 533 -11.24 29.66 -24.31
CA ALA A 533 -12.03 29.53 -23.10
C ALA A 533 -12.75 28.17 -23.10
N VAL A 534 -12.80 27.52 -21.94
CA VAL A 534 -13.72 26.38 -21.72
C VAL A 534 -14.44 26.63 -20.40
N ASP A 535 -15.77 26.65 -20.51
CA ASP A 535 -16.74 26.87 -19.45
C ASP A 535 -16.74 25.76 -18.39
N ALA A 536 -17.07 26.19 -17.16
CA ALA A 536 -17.21 25.35 -15.99
C ALA A 536 -18.61 24.74 -15.89
N ALA A 537 -18.69 23.48 -15.47
CA ALA A 537 -19.84 22.92 -14.77
C ALA A 537 -19.32 22.11 -13.57
N MET A 538 -19.62 22.61 -12.37
CA MET A 538 -19.34 21.95 -11.09
C MET A 538 -20.49 21.00 -10.74
N THR A 539 -20.14 19.84 -10.16
CA THR A 539 -21.01 19.13 -9.23
C THR A 539 -20.17 18.68 -8.04
N GLU A 540 -20.49 19.20 -6.85
CA GLU A 540 -19.87 18.88 -5.56
C GLU A 540 -20.37 17.56 -4.98
N ALA A 541 -19.46 16.77 -4.42
CA ALA A 541 -19.58 15.85 -3.26
C ALA A 541 -18.23 15.08 -3.18
N SER A 542 -17.58 14.79 -2.06
CA SER A 542 -17.80 15.00 -0.63
C SER A 542 -16.49 14.68 0.09
N PHE A 543 -16.30 15.27 1.27
CA PHE A 543 -15.24 15.08 2.24
C PHE A 543 -15.05 13.62 2.70
N LEU A 544 -13.82 13.22 3.00
CA LEU A 544 -13.40 12.48 4.20
C LEU A 544 -11.86 12.64 4.34
N ALA A 545 -11.42 13.05 5.54
CA ALA A 545 -10.01 13.10 5.92
C ALA A 545 -9.59 11.69 6.40
N ASP A 546 -8.41 11.24 5.97
CA ASP A 546 -7.79 10.00 6.45
C ASP A 546 -7.27 10.22 7.88
N ASP A 547 -7.84 9.49 8.84
CA ASP A 547 -7.38 9.41 10.23
C ASP A 547 -6.81 8.01 10.44
N ASP A 548 -5.49 7.88 10.25
CA ASP A 548 -4.71 6.65 10.46
C ASP A 548 -4.37 6.49 11.97
N SER A 549 -5.37 6.17 12.78
CA SER A 549 -5.15 5.67 14.14
C SER A 549 -5.55 4.20 14.23
N ASP A 550 -4.59 3.32 13.91
CA ASP A 550 -4.70 1.87 14.11
C ASP A 550 -4.59 1.53 15.62
N ASP A 551 -5.71 1.61 16.33
CA ASP A 551 -5.90 0.89 17.59
C ASP A 551 -6.78 -0.35 17.30
N GLU A 552 -6.16 -1.42 16.82
CA GLU A 552 -6.81 -2.73 16.71
C GLU A 552 -7.07 -3.30 18.11
N VAL A 553 -8.33 -3.34 18.52
CA VAL A 553 -8.79 -4.15 19.65
C VAL A 553 -8.95 -5.58 19.16
N PHE A 554 -8.01 -6.46 19.53
CA PHE A 554 -8.07 -7.88 19.23
C PHE A 554 -9.23 -8.56 20.00
N PRO A 555 -10.01 -9.46 19.37
CA PRO A 555 -10.98 -10.29 20.07
C PRO A 555 -10.30 -11.19 21.10
N SER A 556 -11.04 -11.57 22.14
CA SER A 556 -10.56 -12.55 23.11
C SER A 556 -10.33 -13.92 22.44
N ALA A 557 -9.41 -14.72 22.98
CA ALA A 557 -9.12 -16.06 22.46
C ALA A 557 -10.34 -17.01 22.41
N GLN A 558 -11.42 -16.69 23.14
CA GLN A 558 -12.69 -17.42 23.09
C GLN A 558 -13.55 -17.03 21.88
N GLU A 559 -13.61 -15.75 21.51
CA GLU A 559 -14.33 -15.30 20.31
C GLU A 559 -13.63 -15.81 19.04
N ASP A 560 -12.30 -15.85 19.07
CA ASP A 560 -11.47 -16.36 17.98
C ASP A 560 -11.63 -17.88 17.76
N ALA A 561 -11.94 -18.63 18.82
CA ALA A 561 -12.23 -20.07 18.75
C ALA A 561 -13.64 -20.34 18.22
N GLN A 562 -14.63 -19.54 18.65
CA GLN A 562 -16.01 -19.67 18.18
C GLN A 562 -16.14 -19.37 16.68
N VAL A 563 -15.48 -18.33 16.18
CA VAL A 563 -15.47 -18.01 14.74
C VAL A 563 -14.80 -19.13 13.92
N ARG A 564 -13.77 -19.79 14.46
CA ARG A 564 -13.11 -20.92 13.77
C ARG A 564 -13.99 -22.17 13.69
N ASP A 565 -14.72 -22.49 14.75
CA ASP A 565 -15.63 -23.63 14.77
C ASP A 565 -16.82 -23.39 13.84
N GLU A 566 -17.36 -22.17 13.82
CA GLU A 566 -18.43 -21.77 12.88
C GLU A 566 -17.93 -21.83 11.42
N MET A 567 -16.73 -21.34 11.10
CA MET A 567 -16.17 -21.43 9.75
C MET A 567 -15.90 -22.87 9.29
N ARG A 568 -15.54 -23.78 10.19
CA ARG A 568 -15.32 -25.19 9.87
C ARG A 568 -16.63 -25.89 9.50
N GLU A 569 -17.73 -25.58 10.20
CA GLU A 569 -19.06 -26.11 9.89
C GLU A 569 -19.60 -25.64 8.53
N TYR A 570 -19.23 -24.41 8.09
CA TYR A 570 -19.61 -23.89 6.77
C TYR A 570 -18.80 -24.48 5.60
N LEU A 571 -17.54 -24.88 5.83
CA LEU A 571 -16.68 -25.44 4.77
C LEU A 571 -16.96 -26.93 4.49
N ASP A 572 -17.63 -27.64 5.41
CA ASP A 572 -17.99 -29.06 5.26
C ASP A 572 -19.41 -29.30 4.69
N MET A 573 -20.09 -28.25 4.20
CA MET A 573 -21.38 -28.42 3.51
C MET A 573 -21.18 -28.99 2.10
N PRO A 574 -21.80 -30.13 1.72
CA PRO A 574 -21.71 -30.66 0.36
C PRO A 574 -22.44 -29.75 -0.64
N ASP A 575 -21.87 -29.61 -1.83
CA ASP A 575 -22.43 -28.84 -2.94
C ASP A 575 -23.88 -29.24 -3.22
N ALA A 576 -24.81 -28.35 -2.92
CA ALA A 576 -26.21 -28.51 -3.28
C ALA A 576 -26.34 -28.37 -4.80
N LYS A 577 -26.52 -29.49 -5.50
CA LYS A 577 -26.96 -29.47 -6.90
C LYS A 577 -28.35 -28.81 -6.97
N PRO A 578 -28.59 -27.88 -7.92
CA PRO A 578 -29.92 -27.35 -8.12
C PRO A 578 -30.80 -28.43 -8.76
N ASP A 579 -31.85 -28.85 -8.06
CA ASP A 579 -32.97 -29.59 -8.66
C ASP A 579 -33.69 -28.65 -9.62
N VAL A 580 -33.56 -28.95 -10.92
CA VAL A 580 -34.38 -28.37 -11.97
C VAL A 580 -35.43 -29.42 -12.31
N ASP A 581 -36.66 -29.19 -11.88
CA ASP A 581 -37.84 -29.90 -12.40
C ASP A 581 -38.75 -28.89 -13.11
N VAL A 582 -39.22 -29.32 -14.29
CA VAL A 582 -40.05 -28.60 -15.28
C VAL A 582 -41.49 -28.43 -14.81
#